data_AF-A0A7X7MSI8-F1
#
_entry.id   AF-A0A7X7MSI8-F1
#
_cell.length_a   1.000
_cell.length_b   1.000
_cell.length_c   1.000
_cell.angle_alpha   90.00
_cell.angle_beta   90.00
_cell.angle_gamma   90.00
#
_symmetry.space_group_name_H-M   'P 1'
#
loop_
_entity.id
_entity.type
_entity.pdbx_description
1 polymer ?
#
loop_
_entity_poly.entity_id
_entity_poly.type
_entity_poly.pdbx_seq_one_letter_code
_entity_poly.pdbx_strand_id
1 'polypeptide(L)'
;MAGAGRCLIVLWLVTGALALWAQGVIVCGKCGREAKPGDVVCRHCQDALPKPKIDAPPPAVEPTVPVNVEAEAGRMAAILVEANVRQARDLEAKQPELSLCYYQNAMALMRLVTAGKFPAAAGAAILDGNTRLLTLLQRGAVPCRRCGGSGRYQLDLGKVDRSKGLKAVDGVPCTACKGAGAVPGFKDVSKAKMQILQGRTEFERRQMVAGDVKVGRVWVPPALEKLLTIRQRALLMTGLPLPCRDCQQTTRQTCTACRGSGWKPCDFEACDHGVLKETRRTGARKEKRLNEEAVKKCPRCDGLGEIPCPLCKGNGSVACSKCAGSGLAPRCTRCTATGLLPCKKCKGTGDVKGEPCPECKGETLMLCPSCRGEGSLSR
;
A
#
# COMPACT_ATOMS: atom_id res chain seq x y z
N MET A 1 20.33 -57.39 -2.01
CA MET A 1 20.15 -56.24 -2.92
C MET A 1 19.32 -55.17 -2.21
N ALA A 2 19.64 -53.89 -2.37
CA ALA A 2 18.84 -52.71 -2.00
C ALA A 2 17.99 -52.74 -0.70
N GLY A 3 18.63 -52.49 0.45
CA GLY A 3 18.03 -51.55 1.43
C GLY A 3 18.35 -50.12 0.97
N ALA A 4 17.54 -49.07 1.16
CA ALA A 4 16.73 -48.68 2.32
C ALA A 4 17.58 -48.28 3.54
N GLY A 5 17.81 -46.98 3.76
CA GLY A 5 18.58 -46.54 4.93
C GLY A 5 19.01 -45.06 5.04
N ARG A 6 18.06 -44.14 5.24
CA ARG A 6 18.23 -42.78 5.85
C ARG A 6 19.15 -41.77 5.10
N CYS A 7 18.74 -40.55 4.74
CA CYS A 7 18.19 -39.41 5.52
C CYS A 7 19.27 -38.56 6.24
N LEU A 8 19.09 -37.23 6.18
CA LEU A 8 19.66 -36.15 7.03
C LEU A 8 21.07 -35.53 6.74
N ILE A 9 21.05 -34.18 6.69
CA ILE A 9 22.13 -33.20 7.03
C ILE A 9 23.12 -32.76 5.90
N VAL A 10 23.71 -31.56 6.11
CA VAL A 10 24.79 -30.85 5.39
C VAL A 10 24.43 -30.04 4.13
N LEU A 11 23.87 -28.84 4.33
CA LEU A 11 24.04 -27.68 3.43
C LEU A 11 25.28 -26.87 3.86
N TRP A 12 26.47 -27.45 3.74
CA TRP A 12 27.79 -26.82 3.83
C TRP A 12 28.65 -27.51 2.73
N LEU A 13 29.52 -26.88 1.94
CA LEU A 13 30.43 -25.76 2.21
C LEU A 13 30.52 -24.83 0.98
N VAL A 14 30.19 -23.54 1.13
CA VAL A 14 30.52 -22.49 0.13
C VAL A 14 31.44 -21.41 0.74
N THR A 15 31.74 -21.51 2.03
CA THR A 15 32.80 -20.75 2.72
C THR A 15 34.07 -21.60 2.79
N GLY A 16 35.10 -21.31 1.98
CA GLY A 16 36.38 -22.04 2.12
C GLY A 16 37.39 -22.05 0.97
N ALA A 17 37.45 -21.04 0.10
CA ALA A 17 38.50 -20.95 -0.93
C ALA A 17 38.89 -19.49 -1.26
N LEU A 18 39.24 -18.70 -0.22
CA LEU A 18 39.96 -17.44 -0.43
C LEU A 18 41.43 -17.73 -0.76
N ALA A 19 41.97 -16.99 -1.73
CA ALA A 19 43.40 -16.70 -1.88
C ALA A 19 44.40 -17.89 -1.86
N LEU A 20 44.27 -18.79 -2.84
CA LEU A 20 45.32 -19.70 -3.37
C LEU A 20 44.85 -20.07 -4.80
N TRP A 21 45.60 -19.98 -5.91
CA TRP A 21 46.99 -19.59 -6.20
C TRP A 21 46.93 -18.53 -7.35
N ALA A 22 47.76 -17.50 -7.53
CA ALA A 22 49.00 -17.06 -6.86
C ALA A 22 50.08 -18.15 -6.81
N GLN A 23 50.95 -18.22 -7.83
CA GLN A 23 51.69 -19.45 -8.20
C GLN A 23 51.74 -19.63 -9.73
N GLY A 24 52.74 -19.05 -10.42
CA GLY A 24 52.88 -19.09 -11.89
C GLY A 24 53.35 -20.43 -12.45
N VAL A 25 52.49 -21.45 -12.43
CA VAL A 25 52.75 -22.75 -13.07
C VAL A 25 52.60 -22.61 -14.59
N ILE A 26 53.66 -22.90 -15.34
CA ILE A 26 53.66 -22.88 -16.81
C ILE A 26 53.58 -24.33 -17.30
N VAL A 27 52.55 -24.67 -18.08
CA VAL A 27 52.40 -26.02 -18.67
C VAL A 27 52.77 -25.98 -20.15
N CYS A 28 53.55 -26.97 -20.62
CA CYS A 28 53.86 -27.09 -22.05
C CYS A 28 52.64 -27.59 -22.84
N GLY A 29 52.10 -26.74 -23.71
CA GLY A 29 50.92 -27.07 -24.52
C GLY A 29 51.08 -28.25 -25.49
N LYS A 30 52.30 -28.75 -25.73
CA LYS A 30 52.59 -29.87 -26.63
C LYS A 30 52.76 -31.24 -25.94
N CYS A 31 53.21 -31.26 -24.68
CA CYS A 31 53.45 -32.52 -23.95
C CYS A 31 52.80 -32.58 -22.56
N GLY A 32 52.02 -31.56 -22.17
CA GLY A 32 51.25 -31.54 -20.92
C GLY A 32 52.06 -31.46 -19.63
N ARG A 33 53.40 -31.46 -19.69
CA ARG A 33 54.25 -31.37 -18.49
C ARG A 33 54.40 -29.92 -18.03
N GLU A 34 54.41 -29.76 -16.70
CA GLU A 34 54.80 -28.53 -16.03
C GLU A 34 56.27 -28.17 -16.29
N ALA A 35 56.54 -26.88 -16.41
CA ALA A 35 57.87 -26.29 -16.54
C ALA A 35 58.15 -25.34 -15.37
N LYS A 36 59.43 -25.11 -15.06
CA LYS A 36 59.80 -24.25 -13.93
C LYS A 36 59.59 -22.78 -14.31
N PRO A 37 59.16 -21.91 -13.36
CA PRO A 37 59.09 -20.47 -13.60
C PRO A 37 60.42 -19.93 -14.13
N GLY A 38 60.41 -19.31 -15.30
CA GLY A 38 61.60 -18.79 -15.99
C GLY A 38 62.17 -19.69 -17.11
N ASP A 39 61.73 -20.95 -17.25
CA ASP A 39 62.09 -21.77 -18.41
C ASP A 39 61.48 -21.18 -19.70
N VAL A 40 62.30 -21.00 -20.75
CA VAL A 40 61.85 -20.49 -22.06
C VAL A 40 61.43 -21.61 -23.02
N VAL A 41 61.96 -22.82 -22.81
CA VAL A 41 61.66 -24.04 -23.59
C VAL A 41 61.40 -25.22 -22.66
N CYS A 42 60.54 -26.14 -23.08
CA CYS A 42 60.17 -27.30 -22.27
C CYS A 42 61.32 -28.31 -22.20
N ARG A 43 61.83 -28.57 -20.98
CA ARG A 43 62.95 -29.50 -20.76
C ARG A 43 62.70 -30.95 -21.21
N HIS A 44 61.47 -31.33 -21.55
CA HIS A 44 61.10 -32.68 -22.00
C HIS A 44 60.98 -32.82 -23.53
N CYS A 45 60.51 -31.79 -24.25
CA CYS A 45 60.26 -31.85 -25.69
C CYS A 45 60.94 -30.72 -26.49
N GLN A 46 61.72 -29.88 -25.81
CA GLN A 46 62.45 -28.71 -26.32
C GLN A 46 61.60 -27.61 -26.99
N ASP A 47 60.28 -27.79 -27.07
CA ASP A 47 59.38 -26.80 -27.67
C ASP A 47 59.20 -25.55 -26.80
N ALA A 48 58.84 -24.43 -27.42
CA ALA A 48 58.75 -23.13 -26.76
C ALA A 48 57.62 -23.10 -25.70
N LEU A 49 57.92 -22.53 -24.54
CA LEU A 49 56.93 -22.35 -23.47
C LEU A 49 56.17 -21.04 -23.66
N PRO A 50 54.87 -20.99 -23.31
CA PRO A 50 54.08 -19.77 -23.40
C PRO A 50 54.60 -18.75 -22.38
N LYS A 51 55.27 -17.71 -22.88
CA LYS A 51 55.78 -16.62 -22.02
C LYS A 51 54.60 -15.94 -21.31
N PRO A 52 54.65 -15.73 -19.98
CA PRO A 52 53.67 -14.87 -19.33
C PRO A 52 53.78 -13.46 -19.94
N LYS A 53 52.64 -12.84 -20.24
CA LYS A 53 52.62 -11.43 -20.64
C LYS A 53 53.03 -10.58 -19.44
N ILE A 54 54.26 -10.08 -19.46
CA ILE A 54 54.69 -9.01 -18.56
C ILE A 54 53.90 -7.76 -18.96
N ASP A 55 53.06 -7.31 -18.04
CA ASP A 55 52.46 -5.98 -17.92
C ASP A 55 52.32 -5.18 -19.23
N ALA A 56 51.28 -5.52 -19.99
CA ALA A 56 50.50 -4.41 -20.53
C ALA A 56 49.99 -3.60 -19.32
N PRO A 57 50.12 -2.26 -19.28
CA PRO A 57 49.52 -1.49 -18.21
C PRO A 57 48.03 -1.85 -18.15
N PRO A 58 47.43 -2.00 -16.94
CA PRO A 58 46.02 -2.36 -16.84
C PRO A 58 45.21 -1.38 -17.70
N PRO A 59 44.26 -1.88 -18.53
CA PRO A 59 43.48 -1.00 -19.40
C PRO A 59 42.92 0.11 -18.51
N ALA A 60 43.27 1.35 -18.86
CA ALA A 60 43.09 2.49 -17.96
C ALA A 60 41.66 2.44 -17.43
N VAL A 61 41.51 2.29 -16.11
CA VAL A 61 40.21 2.04 -15.49
C VAL A 61 39.33 3.22 -15.85
N GLU A 62 38.43 3.01 -16.82
CA GLU A 62 37.40 3.98 -17.16
C GLU A 62 36.75 4.34 -15.82
N PRO A 63 36.84 5.61 -15.38
CA PRO A 63 36.57 5.97 -14.00
C PRO A 63 35.15 5.53 -13.69
N THR A 64 35.02 4.48 -12.87
CA THR A 64 33.82 3.63 -12.82
C THR A 64 32.64 4.49 -12.45
N VAL A 65 31.86 4.90 -13.47
CA VAL A 65 31.03 6.11 -13.43
C VAL A 65 30.22 6.09 -12.16
N PRO A 66 30.54 6.96 -11.17
CA PRO A 66 30.30 6.65 -9.76
C PRO A 66 28.84 6.35 -9.57
N VAL A 67 28.54 5.06 -9.33
CA VAL A 67 27.20 4.49 -9.58
C VAL A 67 26.21 5.28 -8.76
N ASN A 68 25.50 6.19 -9.44
CA ASN A 68 24.75 7.22 -8.73
C ASN A 68 23.65 6.52 -7.93
N VAL A 69 23.86 6.46 -6.62
CA VAL A 69 23.08 5.60 -5.73
C VAL A 69 21.61 6.04 -5.73
N GLU A 70 21.34 7.33 -5.89
CA GLU A 70 19.98 7.85 -6.07
C GLU A 70 19.34 7.35 -7.38
N ALA A 71 20.12 7.26 -8.47
CA ALA A 71 19.65 6.77 -9.76
C ALA A 71 19.45 5.24 -9.78
N GLU A 72 20.21 4.48 -8.98
CA GLU A 72 20.03 3.03 -8.78
C GLU A 72 18.82 2.73 -7.89
N ALA A 73 18.70 3.40 -6.73
CA ALA A 73 17.51 3.33 -5.89
C ALA A 73 16.24 3.70 -6.68
N GLY A 74 16.31 4.70 -7.57
CA GLY A 74 15.23 5.07 -8.49
C GLY A 74 14.94 4.04 -9.59
N ARG A 75 15.93 3.26 -10.05
CA ARG A 75 15.71 2.11 -10.96
C ARG A 75 15.02 0.96 -10.22
N MET A 76 15.53 0.58 -9.04
CA MET A 76 14.96 -0.49 -8.23
C MET A 76 13.54 -0.16 -7.76
N ALA A 77 13.27 1.09 -7.38
CA ALA A 77 11.92 1.55 -7.05
C ALA A 77 10.95 1.45 -8.24
N ALA A 78 11.39 1.76 -9.47
CA ALA A 78 10.56 1.62 -10.67
C ALA A 78 10.13 0.17 -10.91
N ILE A 79 11.07 -0.79 -10.81
CA ILE A 79 10.78 -2.22 -10.92
C ILE A 79 9.79 -2.67 -9.84
N LEU A 80 9.95 -2.19 -8.61
CA LEU A 80 9.04 -2.51 -7.51
C LEU A 80 7.65 -1.89 -7.69
N VAL A 81 7.52 -0.69 -8.28
CA VAL A 81 6.22 -0.13 -8.66
C VAL A 81 5.52 -1.07 -9.66
N GLU A 82 6.19 -1.51 -10.72
CA GLU A 82 5.59 -2.42 -11.70
C GLU A 82 5.16 -3.75 -11.06
N ALA A 83 5.99 -4.32 -10.20
CA ALA A 83 5.68 -5.56 -9.48
C ALA A 83 4.45 -5.39 -8.55
N ASN A 84 4.38 -4.29 -7.80
CA ASN A 84 3.22 -3.99 -6.95
C ASN A 84 1.95 -3.76 -7.79
N VAL A 85 2.03 -3.04 -8.91
CA VAL A 85 0.87 -2.79 -9.79
C VAL A 85 0.38 -4.07 -10.49
N ARG A 86 1.29 -4.95 -10.91
CA ARG A 86 0.95 -6.27 -11.46
C ARG A 86 0.22 -7.11 -10.41
N GLN A 87 0.84 -7.27 -9.23
CA GLN A 87 0.28 -8.03 -8.12
C GLN A 87 -1.06 -7.47 -7.65
N ALA A 88 -1.26 -6.15 -7.70
CA ALA A 88 -2.54 -5.53 -7.41
C ALA A 88 -3.62 -5.94 -8.42
N ARG A 89 -3.35 -5.82 -9.73
CA ARG A 89 -4.29 -6.19 -10.81
C ARG A 89 -4.71 -7.66 -10.71
N ASP A 90 -3.77 -8.57 -10.48
CA ASP A 90 -4.01 -10.02 -10.33
C ASP A 90 -4.94 -10.36 -9.14
N LEU A 91 -5.06 -9.43 -8.18
CA LEU A 91 -5.87 -9.54 -6.97
C LEU A 91 -7.17 -8.70 -7.00
N GLU A 92 -7.36 -7.75 -7.93
CA GLU A 92 -8.52 -6.82 -7.92
C GLU A 92 -9.87 -7.55 -7.84
N ALA A 93 -10.02 -8.66 -8.58
CA ALA A 93 -11.26 -9.45 -8.61
C ALA A 93 -11.38 -10.50 -7.48
N LYS A 94 -10.32 -10.73 -6.70
CA LYS A 94 -10.20 -11.85 -5.74
C LYS A 94 -10.09 -11.39 -4.28
N GLN A 95 -9.24 -10.41 -4.03
CA GLN A 95 -8.89 -9.86 -2.72
C GLN A 95 -8.70 -8.33 -2.85
N PRO A 96 -9.78 -7.56 -3.11
CA PRO A 96 -9.69 -6.13 -3.43
C PRO A 96 -9.09 -5.30 -2.29
N GLU A 97 -9.31 -5.68 -1.04
CA GLU A 97 -8.68 -5.09 0.15
C GLU A 97 -7.16 -5.28 0.22
N LEU A 98 -6.64 -6.40 -0.32
CA LEU A 98 -5.21 -6.64 -0.43
C LEU A 98 -4.62 -5.93 -1.68
N SER A 99 -5.33 -5.98 -2.80
CA SER A 99 -5.00 -5.25 -4.03
C SER A 99 -4.82 -3.74 -3.76
N LEU A 100 -5.70 -3.17 -2.92
CA LEU A 100 -5.61 -1.78 -2.45
C LEU A 100 -4.27 -1.49 -1.77
N CYS A 101 -3.75 -2.42 -0.97
CA CYS A 101 -2.49 -2.25 -0.25
C CYS A 101 -1.27 -2.27 -1.19
N TYR A 102 -1.28 -3.13 -2.21
CA TYR A 102 -0.26 -3.11 -3.27
C TYR A 102 -0.27 -1.78 -4.07
N TYR A 103 -1.45 -1.27 -4.46
CA TYR A 103 -1.54 0.07 -5.09
C TYR A 103 -1.04 1.18 -4.16
N GLN A 104 -1.37 1.15 -2.86
CA GLN A 104 -0.89 2.13 -1.89
C GLN A 104 0.64 2.07 -1.70
N ASN A 105 1.25 0.88 -1.69
CA ASN A 105 2.70 0.73 -1.63
C ASN A 105 3.39 1.25 -2.91
N ALA A 106 2.80 0.98 -4.09
CA ALA A 106 3.25 1.53 -5.37
C ALA A 106 3.18 3.08 -5.40
N MET A 107 2.11 3.70 -4.89
CA MET A 107 1.99 5.17 -4.78
C MET A 107 3.14 5.80 -4.00
N ALA A 108 3.62 5.13 -2.94
CA ALA A 108 4.74 5.63 -2.16
C ALA A 108 6.09 5.44 -2.88
N LEU A 109 6.31 4.27 -3.49
CA LEU A 109 7.52 3.95 -4.24
C LEU A 109 7.72 4.86 -5.46
N MET A 110 6.62 5.30 -6.11
CA MET A 110 6.65 6.30 -7.19
C MET A 110 7.34 7.62 -6.80
N ARG A 111 7.45 7.95 -5.51
CA ARG A 111 8.16 9.16 -5.02
C ARG A 111 9.69 9.06 -5.12
N LEU A 112 10.22 7.88 -5.46
CA LEU A 112 11.65 7.65 -5.73
C LEU A 112 11.95 7.52 -7.24
N VAL A 113 10.94 7.35 -8.08
CA VAL A 113 11.11 7.15 -9.51
C VAL A 113 11.49 8.50 -10.14
N THR A 114 12.69 8.56 -10.72
CA THR A 114 13.18 9.77 -11.42
C THR A 114 12.28 10.11 -12.60
N ALA A 115 11.88 11.38 -12.72
CA ALA A 115 11.04 11.87 -13.82
C ALA A 115 11.57 11.43 -15.20
N GLY A 116 10.65 11.13 -16.13
CA GLY A 116 10.97 10.63 -17.47
C GLY A 116 11.17 9.10 -17.57
N LYS A 117 11.48 8.38 -16.48
CA LYS A 117 11.59 6.90 -16.51
C LYS A 117 10.26 6.15 -16.47
N PHE A 118 9.15 6.83 -16.20
CA PHE A 118 7.81 6.26 -16.15
C PHE A 118 6.88 7.08 -17.07
N PRO A 119 6.01 6.45 -17.88
CA PRO A 119 5.07 7.18 -18.71
C PRO A 119 4.05 7.91 -17.81
N ALA A 120 3.70 9.15 -18.17
CA ALA A 120 2.85 10.02 -17.33
C ALA A 120 1.52 9.36 -16.92
N ALA A 121 0.92 8.57 -17.82
CA ALA A 121 -0.30 7.82 -17.58
C ALA A 121 -0.20 6.73 -16.49
N ALA A 122 0.99 6.21 -16.19
CA ALA A 122 1.15 5.17 -15.15
C ALA A 122 0.89 5.72 -13.74
N GLY A 123 1.25 6.98 -13.47
CA GLY A 123 0.92 7.64 -12.20
C GLY A 123 -0.59 7.78 -12.01
N ALA A 124 -1.32 8.17 -13.05
CA ALA A 124 -2.78 8.21 -13.05
C ALA A 124 -3.39 6.82 -12.85
N ALA A 125 -2.95 5.81 -13.61
CA ALA A 125 -3.48 4.44 -13.51
C ALA A 125 -3.33 3.81 -12.10
N ILE A 126 -2.28 4.19 -11.35
CA ILE A 126 -2.09 3.79 -9.95
C ILE A 126 -3.11 4.48 -9.03
N LEU A 127 -3.32 5.79 -9.20
CA LEU A 127 -4.31 6.57 -8.44
C LEU A 127 -5.75 6.10 -8.72
N ASP A 128 -6.05 5.80 -9.99
CA ASP A 128 -7.34 5.27 -10.43
C ASP A 128 -7.59 3.87 -9.87
N GLY A 129 -6.56 3.01 -9.80
CA GLY A 129 -6.62 1.70 -9.15
C GLY A 129 -6.99 1.79 -7.66
N ASN A 130 -6.23 2.58 -6.90
CA ASN A 130 -6.52 2.85 -5.48
C ASN A 130 -7.94 3.45 -5.28
N THR A 131 -8.35 4.40 -6.12
CA THR A 131 -9.66 5.08 -6.01
C THR A 131 -10.82 4.17 -6.39
N ARG A 132 -10.66 3.34 -7.44
CA ARG A 132 -11.60 2.29 -7.83
C ARG A 132 -11.80 1.29 -6.70
N LEU A 133 -10.73 0.81 -6.08
CA LEU A 133 -10.79 -0.19 -5.01
C LEU A 133 -11.37 0.35 -3.71
N LEU A 134 -11.02 1.58 -3.30
CA LEU A 134 -11.70 2.25 -2.17
C LEU A 134 -13.20 2.38 -2.42
N THR A 135 -13.60 2.73 -3.65
CA THR A 135 -15.00 2.81 -4.06
C THR A 135 -15.68 1.44 -4.05
N LEU A 136 -15.03 0.39 -4.57
CA LEU A 136 -15.54 -0.98 -4.63
C LEU A 136 -15.69 -1.61 -3.24
N LEU A 137 -14.82 -1.29 -2.28
CA LEU A 137 -14.91 -1.76 -0.90
C LEU A 137 -16.03 -1.05 -0.13
N GLN A 138 -16.31 0.23 -0.44
CA GLN A 138 -17.32 1.04 0.25
C GLN A 138 -18.72 0.96 -0.39
N ARG A 139 -18.83 0.64 -1.69
CA ARG A 139 -20.10 0.69 -2.45
C ARG A 139 -20.44 -0.66 -3.09
N GLY A 140 -21.70 -0.83 -3.47
CA GLY A 140 -22.17 -2.02 -4.19
C GLY A 140 -23.68 -2.15 -4.17
N ALA A 141 -24.16 -3.35 -4.53
CA ALA A 141 -25.56 -3.72 -4.37
C ALA A 141 -25.91 -3.89 -2.89
N VAL A 142 -26.95 -3.18 -2.43
CA VAL A 142 -27.56 -3.33 -1.09
C VAL A 142 -28.99 -3.86 -1.22
N PRO A 143 -29.49 -4.68 -0.29
CA PRO A 143 -30.84 -5.24 -0.39
C PRO A 143 -31.91 -4.14 -0.47
N CYS A 144 -32.81 -4.25 -1.44
CA CYS A 144 -33.85 -3.25 -1.65
C CYS A 144 -34.86 -3.30 -0.50
N ARG A 145 -34.91 -2.20 0.27
CA ARG A 145 -35.76 -2.04 1.45
C ARG A 145 -37.24 -2.36 1.19
N ARG A 146 -37.79 -1.96 0.04
CA ARG A 146 -39.23 -2.12 -0.29
C ARG A 146 -39.66 -3.58 -0.50
N CYS A 147 -38.72 -4.50 -0.71
CA CYS A 147 -38.99 -5.93 -0.83
C CYS A 147 -38.13 -6.79 0.11
N GLY A 148 -37.43 -6.19 1.08
CA GLY A 148 -36.49 -6.92 1.96
C GLY A 148 -35.39 -7.71 1.22
N GLY A 149 -35.06 -7.34 -0.03
CA GLY A 149 -34.17 -8.12 -0.90
C GLY A 149 -34.84 -9.07 -1.90
N SER A 150 -36.12 -9.42 -1.77
CA SER A 150 -36.77 -10.51 -2.54
C SER A 150 -37.02 -10.24 -4.03
N GLY A 151 -36.85 -9.01 -4.49
CA GLY A 151 -37.15 -8.58 -5.87
C GLY A 151 -38.64 -8.48 -6.22
N ARG A 152 -39.53 -9.15 -5.48
CA ARG A 152 -40.98 -9.18 -5.73
C ARG A 152 -41.71 -8.03 -5.04
N TYR A 153 -42.87 -7.64 -5.58
CA TYR A 153 -43.80 -6.75 -4.90
C TYR A 153 -44.25 -7.39 -3.57
N GLN A 154 -44.37 -6.58 -2.51
CA GLN A 154 -44.83 -7.04 -1.21
C GLN A 154 -46.18 -6.41 -0.87
N LEU A 155 -47.09 -7.23 -0.37
CA LEU A 155 -48.44 -6.86 0.02
C LEU A 155 -48.59 -7.13 1.53
N ASP A 156 -48.93 -6.09 2.28
CA ASP A 156 -49.10 -6.15 3.72
C ASP A 156 -50.50 -6.68 4.07
N LEU A 157 -50.58 -7.98 4.35
CA LEU A 157 -51.82 -8.62 4.78
C LEU A 157 -52.15 -8.35 6.26
N GLY A 158 -51.25 -7.71 7.03
CA GLY A 158 -51.43 -7.48 8.47
C GLY A 158 -52.57 -6.53 8.80
N LYS A 159 -53.00 -5.75 7.80
CA LYS A 159 -54.16 -4.86 7.82
C LYS A 159 -55.50 -5.57 7.61
N VAL A 160 -55.47 -6.81 7.09
CA VAL A 160 -56.64 -7.67 6.86
C VAL A 160 -56.71 -8.77 7.92
N ASP A 161 -55.56 -9.34 8.27
CA ASP A 161 -55.40 -10.40 9.26
C ASP A 161 -54.07 -10.22 9.98
N ARG A 162 -54.11 -9.88 11.28
CA ARG A 162 -52.91 -9.60 12.09
C ARG A 162 -51.93 -10.78 12.20
N SER A 163 -52.36 -12.02 11.92
CA SER A 163 -51.47 -13.19 11.88
C SER A 163 -50.67 -13.29 10.58
N LYS A 164 -51.12 -12.62 9.51
CA LYS A 164 -50.52 -12.68 8.17
C LYS A 164 -49.73 -11.39 7.90
N GLY A 165 -48.42 -11.42 8.10
CA GLY A 165 -47.55 -10.29 7.80
C GLY A 165 -47.37 -10.01 6.29
N LEU A 166 -46.33 -9.24 5.95
CA LEU A 166 -45.90 -8.99 4.57
C LEU A 166 -45.71 -10.30 3.80
N LYS A 167 -46.44 -10.47 2.68
CA LYS A 167 -46.18 -11.54 1.70
C LYS A 167 -45.68 -10.97 0.38
N ALA A 168 -44.78 -11.71 -0.27
CA ALA A 168 -44.46 -11.43 -1.67
C ALA A 168 -45.64 -11.84 -2.56
N VAL A 169 -45.89 -11.05 -3.61
CA VAL A 169 -46.84 -11.40 -4.68
C VAL A 169 -46.05 -12.00 -5.84
N ASP A 170 -46.49 -13.15 -6.33
CA ASP A 170 -45.84 -13.84 -7.44
C ASP A 170 -46.14 -13.17 -8.78
N GLY A 171 -45.19 -13.29 -9.73
CA GLY A 171 -45.23 -12.60 -11.03
C GLY A 171 -44.97 -11.08 -10.98
N VAL A 172 -45.28 -10.38 -9.89
CA VAL A 172 -45.21 -8.91 -9.81
C VAL A 172 -43.83 -8.43 -9.29
N PRO A 173 -43.03 -7.68 -10.09
CA PRO A 173 -41.74 -7.17 -9.64
C PRO A 173 -41.88 -5.99 -8.66
N CYS A 174 -40.93 -5.86 -7.74
CA CYS A 174 -40.84 -4.71 -6.83
C CYS A 174 -40.57 -3.42 -7.61
N THR A 175 -41.43 -2.42 -7.45
CA THR A 175 -41.35 -1.13 -8.16
C THR A 175 -40.09 -0.32 -7.83
N ALA A 176 -39.44 -0.55 -6.68
CA ALA A 176 -38.26 0.20 -6.25
C ALA A 176 -36.92 -0.35 -6.81
N CYS A 177 -36.81 -1.66 -7.05
CA CYS A 177 -35.62 -2.29 -7.64
C CYS A 177 -35.87 -2.92 -9.02
N LYS A 178 -37.09 -2.78 -9.57
CA LYS A 178 -37.52 -3.33 -10.87
C LYS A 178 -37.23 -4.84 -11.00
N GLY A 179 -37.49 -5.60 -9.95
CA GLY A 179 -37.22 -7.04 -9.90
C GLY A 179 -35.83 -7.44 -9.37
N ALA A 180 -34.82 -6.54 -9.42
CA ALA A 180 -33.41 -6.90 -9.19
C ALA A 180 -33.05 -7.29 -7.73
N GLY A 181 -33.99 -7.18 -6.78
CA GLY A 181 -33.78 -7.49 -5.36
C GLY A 181 -32.89 -6.49 -4.60
N ALA A 182 -31.90 -5.91 -5.25
CA ALA A 182 -30.97 -4.93 -4.70
C ALA A 182 -31.04 -3.57 -5.42
N VAL A 183 -30.40 -2.56 -4.82
CA VAL A 183 -30.18 -1.22 -5.39
C VAL A 183 -28.73 -0.79 -5.19
N PRO A 184 -28.15 0.10 -6.02
CA PRO A 184 -26.81 0.63 -5.78
C PRO A 184 -26.79 1.52 -4.52
N GLY A 185 -25.86 1.26 -3.61
CA GLY A 185 -25.73 1.96 -2.34
C GLY A 185 -24.34 1.85 -1.72
N PHE A 186 -24.26 2.16 -0.42
CA PHE A 186 -23.07 1.97 0.39
C PHE A 186 -23.18 0.67 1.18
N LYS A 187 -22.09 -0.11 1.20
CA LYS A 187 -21.98 -1.31 2.01
C LYS A 187 -21.97 -0.94 3.49
N ASP A 188 -22.26 -1.91 4.36
CA ASP A 188 -22.13 -1.70 5.81
C ASP A 188 -20.71 -1.19 6.14
N VAL A 189 -20.64 0.00 6.76
CA VAL A 189 -19.38 0.71 7.00
C VAL A 189 -18.47 -0.07 7.94
N SER A 190 -19.02 -0.85 8.87
CA SER A 190 -18.26 -1.69 9.78
C SER A 190 -17.64 -2.87 9.03
N LYS A 191 -18.40 -3.53 8.13
CA LYS A 191 -17.87 -4.59 7.26
C LYS A 191 -16.79 -4.06 6.32
N ALA A 192 -17.02 -2.92 5.66
CA ALA A 192 -16.02 -2.28 4.81
C ALA A 192 -14.74 -1.89 5.59
N LYS A 193 -14.88 -1.41 6.84
CA LYS A 193 -13.75 -1.12 7.74
C LYS A 193 -12.97 -2.38 8.08
N MET A 194 -13.65 -3.48 8.41
CA MET A 194 -12.99 -4.76 8.70
C MET A 194 -12.26 -5.32 7.49
N GLN A 195 -12.84 -5.26 6.29
CA GLN A 195 -12.17 -5.69 5.06
C GLN A 195 -10.88 -4.88 4.81
N ILE A 196 -10.92 -3.55 4.87
CA ILE A 196 -9.72 -2.70 4.70
C ILE A 196 -8.64 -3.03 5.75
N LEU A 197 -9.03 -3.32 7.00
CA LEU A 197 -8.07 -3.70 8.05
C LEU A 197 -7.49 -5.11 7.82
N GLN A 198 -8.30 -6.07 7.35
CA GLN A 198 -7.85 -7.42 6.98
C GLN A 198 -6.87 -7.38 5.80
N GLY A 199 -7.15 -6.58 4.76
CA GLY A 199 -6.24 -6.39 3.63
C GLY A 199 -4.86 -5.86 4.04
N ARG A 200 -4.80 -4.94 5.01
CA ARG A 200 -3.53 -4.42 5.54
C ARG A 200 -2.75 -5.45 6.36
N THR A 201 -3.40 -6.21 7.24
CA THR A 201 -2.70 -7.24 8.05
C THR A 201 -2.29 -8.44 7.22
N GLU A 202 -3.02 -8.74 6.14
CA GLU A 202 -2.64 -9.70 5.11
C GLU A 202 -1.40 -9.22 4.33
N PHE A 203 -1.41 -7.98 3.86
CA PHE A 203 -0.28 -7.36 3.15
C PHE A 203 0.99 -7.35 4.00
N GLU A 204 0.89 -6.82 5.23
CA GLU A 204 1.98 -6.78 6.20
C GLU A 204 2.58 -8.17 6.45
N ARG A 205 1.75 -9.22 6.58
CA ARG A 205 2.23 -10.59 6.74
C ARG A 205 2.96 -11.12 5.48
N ARG A 206 2.45 -10.84 4.28
CA ARG A 206 3.09 -11.29 3.03
C ARG A 206 4.44 -10.62 2.80
N GLN A 207 4.54 -9.31 3.05
CA GLN A 207 5.82 -8.60 2.91
C GLN A 207 6.85 -9.04 3.98
N MET A 208 6.43 -9.31 5.23
CA MET A 208 7.31 -9.94 6.23
C MET A 208 7.80 -11.34 5.81
N VAL A 209 6.94 -12.18 5.22
CA VAL A 209 7.33 -13.50 4.70
C VAL A 209 8.27 -13.41 3.48
N ALA A 210 8.15 -12.35 2.67
CA ALA A 210 9.08 -12.05 1.58
C ALA A 210 10.45 -11.51 2.07
N GLY A 211 10.60 -11.22 3.37
CA GLY A 211 11.81 -10.63 3.94
C GLY A 211 11.96 -9.12 3.69
N ASP A 212 10.88 -8.43 3.28
CA ASP A 212 10.88 -6.97 3.14
C ASP A 212 11.03 -6.28 4.51
N VAL A 213 11.52 -5.05 4.47
CA VAL A 213 11.69 -4.15 5.61
C VAL A 213 10.78 -2.92 5.49
N LYS A 214 10.41 -2.37 6.64
CA LYS A 214 9.36 -1.36 6.76
C LYS A 214 9.92 0.06 6.87
N VAL A 215 9.95 0.78 5.75
CA VAL A 215 10.27 2.21 5.71
C VAL A 215 9.01 3.02 6.07
N GLY A 216 8.71 3.03 7.38
CA GLY A 216 7.59 3.75 7.99
C GLY A 216 6.23 3.08 7.79
N ARG A 217 5.62 3.31 6.62
CA ARG A 217 4.42 2.60 6.15
C ARG A 217 4.61 1.89 4.81
N VAL A 218 5.75 2.10 4.15
CA VAL A 218 6.13 1.45 2.89
C VAL A 218 6.90 0.18 3.18
N TRP A 219 6.65 -0.89 2.42
CA TRP A 219 7.42 -2.13 2.46
C TRP A 219 8.33 -2.22 1.23
N VAL A 220 9.61 -2.49 1.47
CA VAL A 220 10.67 -2.54 0.46
C VAL A 220 11.65 -3.68 0.74
N PRO A 221 12.33 -4.24 -0.28
CA PRO A 221 13.38 -5.21 -0.06
C PRO A 221 14.56 -4.61 0.72
N PRO A 222 15.29 -5.40 1.53
CA PRO A 222 16.50 -4.95 2.24
C PRO A 222 17.60 -4.42 1.31
N ALA A 223 17.60 -4.82 0.03
CA ALA A 223 18.48 -4.27 -0.99
C ALA A 223 18.17 -2.80 -1.29
N LEU A 224 16.89 -2.43 -1.45
CA LEU A 224 16.50 -1.03 -1.66
C LEU A 224 16.79 -0.21 -0.41
N GLU A 225 16.43 -0.69 0.79
CA GLU A 225 16.66 0.09 2.02
C GLU A 225 18.13 0.51 2.21
N LYS A 226 19.07 -0.37 1.86
CA LYS A 226 20.52 -0.08 1.91
C LYS A 226 20.99 0.95 0.87
N LEU A 227 20.23 1.16 -0.20
CA LEU A 227 20.50 2.13 -1.27
C LEU A 227 19.79 3.48 -1.05
N LEU A 228 18.82 3.57 -0.14
CA LEU A 228 18.10 4.83 0.11
C LEU A 228 19.02 5.88 0.75
N THR A 229 19.27 6.98 0.04
CA THR A 229 19.84 8.19 0.67
C THR A 229 18.89 8.71 1.75
N ILE A 230 19.39 9.50 2.71
CA ILE A 230 18.57 10.07 3.79
C ILE A 230 17.33 10.79 3.24
N ARG A 231 17.49 11.54 2.13
CA ARG A 231 16.40 12.23 1.43
C ARG A 231 15.37 11.24 0.87
N GLN A 232 15.82 10.19 0.19
CA GLN A 232 14.93 9.16 -0.36
C GLN A 232 14.17 8.40 0.73
N ARG A 233 14.83 8.08 1.85
CA ARG A 233 14.19 7.43 3.01
C ARG A 233 13.08 8.31 3.60
N ALA A 234 13.32 9.62 3.74
CA ALA A 234 12.29 10.57 4.19
C ALA A 234 11.12 10.73 3.19
N LEU A 235 11.38 10.65 1.88
CA LEU A 235 10.33 10.65 0.85
C LEU A 235 9.41 9.42 0.94
N LEU A 236 9.94 8.23 1.27
CA LEU A 236 9.12 7.04 1.52
C LEU A 236 8.34 7.13 2.85
N MET A 237 9.00 7.55 3.95
CA MET A 237 8.34 7.72 5.27
C MET A 237 7.09 8.62 5.18
N THR A 238 7.13 9.65 4.33
CA THR A 238 6.03 10.58 4.07
C THR A 238 5.07 10.14 2.95
N GLY A 239 5.35 9.03 2.25
CA GLY A 239 4.63 8.62 1.05
C GLY A 239 3.23 8.03 1.28
N LEU A 240 2.93 7.57 2.50
CA LEU A 240 1.60 7.12 2.87
C LEU A 240 1.06 7.92 4.06
N PRO A 241 -0.08 8.64 3.91
CA PRO A 241 -0.67 9.39 5.02
C PRO A 241 -1.16 8.45 6.12
N LEU A 242 -1.27 8.97 7.34
CA LEU A 242 -1.92 8.24 8.43
C LEU A 242 -3.40 7.97 8.06
N PRO A 243 -3.87 6.72 8.06
CA PRO A 243 -5.30 6.45 7.92
C PRO A 243 -6.05 7.10 9.08
N CYS A 244 -7.23 7.67 8.82
CA CYS A 244 -8.05 8.28 9.86
C CYS A 244 -8.34 7.26 10.95
N ARG A 245 -7.98 7.57 12.22
CA ARG A 245 -8.08 6.60 13.33
C ARG A 245 -9.49 6.01 13.49
N ASP A 246 -10.51 6.85 13.26
CA ASP A 246 -11.93 6.49 13.38
C ASP A 246 -12.42 5.59 12.24
N CYS A 247 -12.27 6.02 10.98
CA CYS A 247 -12.86 5.35 9.81
C CYS A 247 -11.88 4.42 9.06
N GLN A 248 -10.58 4.51 9.32
CA GLN A 248 -9.54 3.66 8.76
C GLN A 248 -9.56 3.57 7.22
N GLN A 249 -9.69 4.71 6.54
CA GLN A 249 -9.89 4.86 5.08
C GLN A 249 -11.29 4.52 4.52
N THR A 250 -12.30 4.08 5.31
CA THR A 250 -13.68 3.93 4.78
C THR A 250 -14.37 5.26 4.44
N THR A 251 -13.73 6.40 4.75
CA THR A 251 -14.24 7.78 4.59
C THR A 251 -15.51 8.14 5.38
N ARG A 252 -16.26 7.15 5.89
CA ARG A 252 -17.63 7.29 6.43
C ARG A 252 -17.79 6.67 7.82
N GLN A 253 -18.94 6.92 8.44
CA GLN A 253 -19.41 6.31 9.68
C GLN A 253 -20.90 5.97 9.55
N THR A 254 -21.35 4.92 10.25
CA THR A 254 -22.78 4.59 10.34
C THR A 254 -23.56 5.75 10.98
N CYS A 255 -24.70 6.11 10.39
CA CYS A 255 -25.50 7.23 10.88
C CYS A 255 -26.23 6.81 12.16
N THR A 256 -25.71 7.23 13.31
CA THR A 256 -26.25 6.88 14.64
C THR A 256 -27.72 7.24 14.80
N ALA A 257 -28.18 8.34 14.19
CA ALA A 257 -29.57 8.79 14.23
C ALA A 257 -30.59 7.82 13.60
N CYS A 258 -30.16 6.89 12.74
CA CYS A 258 -30.99 5.81 12.19
C CYS A 258 -30.35 4.42 12.39
N ARG A 259 -29.33 4.32 13.24
CA ARG A 259 -28.56 3.09 13.51
C ARG A 259 -28.15 2.33 12.24
N GLY A 260 -27.66 3.05 11.22
CA GLY A 260 -27.24 2.44 9.95
C GLY A 260 -28.34 2.22 8.90
N SER A 261 -29.62 2.27 9.25
CA SER A 261 -30.70 1.83 8.34
C SER A 261 -30.99 2.78 7.17
N GLY A 262 -30.75 4.08 7.35
CA GLY A 262 -31.14 5.17 6.45
C GLY A 262 -32.51 5.79 6.73
N TRP A 263 -33.31 5.17 7.60
CA TRP A 263 -34.72 5.53 7.79
C TRP A 263 -35.07 5.63 9.28
N LYS A 264 -36.10 6.41 9.59
CA LYS A 264 -36.66 6.56 10.94
C LYS A 264 -38.14 6.18 10.91
N PRO A 265 -38.75 5.76 12.04
CA PRO A 265 -40.21 5.76 12.17
C PRO A 265 -40.77 7.16 11.89
N CYS A 266 -42.02 7.22 11.46
CA CYS A 266 -42.77 8.47 11.31
C CYS A 266 -43.06 9.08 12.69
N ASP A 267 -42.88 10.40 12.80
CA ASP A 267 -42.79 11.18 14.04
C ASP A 267 -43.58 12.50 13.98
N PHE A 268 -44.53 12.64 13.04
CA PHE A 268 -45.48 13.76 13.02
C PHE A 268 -46.38 13.73 14.27
N GLU A 269 -46.91 14.88 14.69
CA GLU A 269 -47.69 15.01 15.95
C GLU A 269 -48.95 14.12 16.01
N ALA A 270 -49.54 13.80 14.85
CA ALA A 270 -50.68 12.88 14.74
C ALA A 270 -50.26 11.39 14.61
N CYS A 271 -48.97 11.05 14.77
CA CYS A 271 -48.42 9.74 14.47
C CYS A 271 -48.19 8.91 15.74
N ASP A 272 -48.95 7.83 15.91
CA ASP A 272 -48.78 6.87 17.01
C ASP A 272 -48.19 5.56 16.48
N HIS A 273 -47.12 5.07 17.10
CA HIS A 273 -46.36 3.88 16.67
C HIS A 273 -46.04 3.80 15.15
N GLY A 274 -45.94 4.94 14.46
CA GLY A 274 -45.69 5.04 13.02
C GLY A 274 -46.95 5.16 12.14
N VAL A 275 -48.15 5.11 12.71
CA VAL A 275 -49.45 5.25 12.02
C VAL A 275 -50.08 6.60 12.33
N LEU A 276 -50.52 7.33 11.31
CA LEU A 276 -51.28 8.57 11.49
C LEU A 276 -52.69 8.27 12.04
N LYS A 277 -53.00 8.78 13.22
CA LYS A 277 -54.36 8.83 13.78
C LYS A 277 -55.12 9.98 13.13
N GLU A 278 -56.07 9.68 12.25
CA GLU A 278 -56.98 10.69 11.70
C GLU A 278 -57.86 11.31 12.80
N THR A 279 -57.67 12.59 13.09
CA THR A 279 -58.65 13.38 13.84
C THR A 279 -59.76 13.85 12.90
N ARG A 280 -60.77 12.99 12.69
CA ARG A 280 -61.95 13.31 11.85
C ARG A 280 -62.66 14.58 12.34
N ARG A 281 -62.44 15.69 11.64
CA ARG A 281 -63.27 16.90 11.70
C ARG A 281 -63.67 17.30 10.27
N THR A 282 -64.97 17.09 9.98
CA THR A 282 -65.75 17.69 8.88
C THR A 282 -65.13 17.68 7.46
N GLY A 283 -65.56 16.71 6.65
CA GLY A 283 -66.25 17.05 5.40
C GLY A 283 -65.49 17.70 4.24
N ALA A 284 -64.17 17.59 4.13
CA ALA A 284 -63.43 18.03 2.93
C ALA A 284 -62.32 17.04 2.53
N ARG A 285 -62.56 16.22 1.50
CA ARG A 285 -61.61 15.21 1.00
C ARG A 285 -60.47 15.86 0.19
N LYS A 286 -59.53 16.53 0.87
CA LYS A 286 -58.23 16.89 0.27
C LYS A 286 -57.39 15.62 0.07
N GLU A 287 -57.55 14.96 -1.07
CA GLU A 287 -56.73 13.82 -1.47
C GLU A 287 -55.29 14.22 -1.74
N LYS A 288 -54.46 14.28 -0.68
CA LYS A 288 -53.02 14.12 -0.80
C LYS A 288 -52.40 13.72 0.54
N ARG A 289 -51.77 12.54 0.51
CA ARG A 289 -50.89 11.97 1.56
C ARG A 289 -51.62 11.46 2.80
N LEU A 290 -52.36 10.35 2.63
CA LEU A 290 -52.02 9.20 3.47
C LEU A 290 -50.52 8.94 3.29
N ASN A 291 -49.74 9.03 4.36
CA ASN A 291 -48.34 8.59 4.32
C ASN A 291 -48.35 7.05 4.36
N GLU A 292 -48.34 6.42 3.19
CA GLU A 292 -48.35 4.95 3.07
C GLU A 292 -47.13 4.27 3.71
N GLU A 293 -46.05 5.03 3.92
CA GLU A 293 -44.84 4.58 4.62
C GLU A 293 -44.84 5.11 6.07
N ALA A 294 -44.97 4.21 7.04
CA ALA A 294 -44.85 4.46 8.49
C ALA A 294 -43.44 4.93 8.96
N VAL A 295 -42.59 5.32 8.02
CA VAL A 295 -41.14 5.39 8.13
C VAL A 295 -40.56 6.37 7.11
N LYS A 296 -40.07 7.52 7.57
CA LYS A 296 -39.46 8.55 6.70
C LYS A 296 -37.96 8.31 6.49
N LYS A 297 -37.39 8.91 5.42
CA LYS A 297 -35.94 9.02 5.26
C LYS A 297 -35.33 9.74 6.48
N CYS A 298 -34.17 9.28 6.95
CA CYS A 298 -33.46 9.93 8.04
C CYS A 298 -32.85 11.26 7.55
N PRO A 299 -33.25 12.43 8.07
CA PRO A 299 -32.79 13.74 7.58
C PRO A 299 -31.34 14.08 7.96
N ARG A 300 -30.60 13.14 8.56
CA ARG A 300 -29.16 13.26 8.84
C ARG A 300 -28.29 12.57 7.79
N CYS A 301 -28.89 11.75 6.92
CA CYS A 301 -28.18 10.99 5.89
C CYS A 301 -29.00 10.72 4.61
N ASP A 302 -30.16 11.38 4.46
CA ASP A 302 -31.02 11.41 3.27
C ASP A 302 -31.46 10.04 2.69
N GLY A 303 -31.41 9.00 3.52
CA GLY A 303 -31.71 7.62 3.16
C GLY A 303 -30.49 6.70 3.03
N LEU A 304 -29.27 7.23 3.09
CA LEU A 304 -28.02 6.48 2.85
C LEU A 304 -27.61 5.55 4.01
N GLY A 305 -28.08 5.82 5.23
CA GLY A 305 -27.74 5.03 6.43
C GLY A 305 -26.41 5.39 7.09
N GLU A 306 -25.62 6.22 6.44
CA GLU A 306 -24.25 6.58 6.82
C GLU A 306 -23.95 8.04 6.49
N ILE A 307 -22.90 8.59 7.11
CA ILE A 307 -22.48 9.98 6.98
C ILE A 307 -20.96 10.05 6.71
N PRO A 308 -20.45 11.12 6.08
CA PRO A 308 -19.02 11.38 6.04
C PRO A 308 -18.43 11.35 7.45
N CYS A 309 -17.27 10.69 7.63
CA CYS A 309 -16.64 10.60 8.94
C CYS A 309 -16.25 12.01 9.43
N PRO A 310 -16.71 12.46 10.61
CA PRO A 310 -16.55 13.84 11.06
C PRO A 310 -15.08 14.23 11.26
N LEU A 311 -14.22 13.27 11.63
CA LEU A 311 -12.79 13.53 11.87
C LEU A 311 -12.00 13.80 10.58
N CYS A 312 -12.31 13.11 9.48
CA CYS A 312 -11.62 13.27 8.20
C CYS A 312 -12.46 13.98 7.10
N LYS A 313 -13.71 14.32 7.38
CA LYS A 313 -14.67 14.96 6.46
C LYS A 313 -14.84 14.26 5.09
N GLY A 314 -14.60 12.95 5.04
CA GLY A 314 -14.60 12.17 3.80
C GLY A 314 -13.21 11.87 3.19
N ASN A 315 -12.12 12.46 3.67
CA ASN A 315 -10.80 12.32 3.05
C ASN A 315 -10.08 10.98 3.33
N GLY A 316 -10.63 10.11 4.19
CA GLY A 316 -10.05 8.82 4.57
C GLY A 316 -8.79 8.88 5.46
N SER A 317 -8.03 9.97 5.39
CA SER A 317 -6.95 10.38 6.28
C SER A 317 -7.28 11.73 6.93
N VAL A 318 -6.62 12.06 8.05
CA VAL A 318 -6.79 13.36 8.72
C VAL A 318 -5.54 14.19 8.48
N ALA A 319 -5.70 15.37 7.88
CA ALA A 319 -4.65 16.37 7.80
C ALA A 319 -4.19 16.72 9.23
N CYS A 320 -2.92 16.44 9.57
CA CYS A 320 -2.41 16.73 10.91
C CYS A 320 -2.50 18.23 11.17
N SER A 321 -3.18 18.61 12.27
CA SER A 321 -3.52 20.01 12.59
C SER A 321 -2.31 20.93 12.72
N LYS A 322 -1.14 20.38 13.06
CA LYS A 322 0.13 21.12 13.14
C LYS A 322 0.77 21.44 11.78
N CYS A 323 0.39 20.74 10.72
CA CYS A 323 0.98 20.89 9.37
C CYS A 323 -0.06 21.17 8.27
N ALA A 324 -1.34 21.32 8.62
CA ALA A 324 -2.47 21.39 7.69
C ALA A 324 -2.52 20.26 6.63
N GLY A 325 -1.91 19.11 6.91
CA GLY A 325 -1.83 17.97 5.98
C GLY A 325 -0.69 18.02 4.97
N SER A 326 0.15 19.06 4.96
CA SER A 326 1.34 19.16 4.07
C SER A 326 2.42 18.10 4.30
N GLY A 327 2.31 17.31 5.38
CA GLY A 327 3.38 16.41 5.85
C GLY A 327 4.48 17.13 6.65
N LEU A 328 4.60 18.45 6.53
CA LEU A 328 5.61 19.26 7.20
C LEU A 328 5.19 19.56 8.66
N ALA A 329 5.46 18.64 9.59
CA ALA A 329 5.34 18.94 11.03
C ALA A 329 6.17 20.21 11.38
N PRO A 330 5.91 20.89 12.52
CA PRO A 330 6.53 22.17 12.83
C PRO A 330 8.05 22.09 12.66
N ARG A 331 8.58 23.00 11.84
CA ARG A 331 9.97 22.99 11.33
C ARG A 331 10.91 22.67 12.48
N CYS A 332 11.71 21.62 12.37
CA CYS A 332 12.68 21.28 13.40
C CYS A 332 13.73 22.40 13.45
N THR A 333 13.60 23.29 14.43
CA THR A 333 14.38 24.53 14.56
C THR A 333 15.87 24.26 14.49
N ARG A 334 16.30 23.16 15.13
CA ARG A 334 17.68 22.67 15.15
C ARG A 334 18.30 22.44 13.77
N CYS A 335 17.52 22.07 12.76
CA CYS A 335 17.97 21.80 11.39
C CYS A 335 17.25 22.63 10.31
N THR A 336 16.60 23.73 10.71
CA THR A 336 15.90 24.69 9.81
C THR A 336 14.98 24.04 8.76
N ALA A 337 14.38 22.89 9.11
CA ALA A 337 13.55 22.02 8.28
C ALA A 337 14.22 21.15 7.20
N THR A 338 15.55 21.11 7.13
CA THR A 338 16.28 20.24 6.18
C THR A 338 16.28 18.76 6.56
N GLY A 339 16.06 18.45 7.85
CA GLY A 339 16.22 17.10 8.42
C GLY A 339 17.67 16.70 8.68
N LEU A 340 18.62 17.52 8.25
CA LEU A 340 20.04 17.24 8.20
C LEU A 340 20.81 18.25 9.05
N LEU A 341 21.98 17.84 9.55
CA LEU A 341 22.96 18.73 10.18
C LEU A 341 24.33 18.48 9.54
N PRO A 342 25.25 19.45 9.50
CA PRO A 342 26.64 19.16 9.21
C PRO A 342 27.16 18.09 10.18
N CYS A 343 27.90 17.11 9.65
CA CYS A 343 28.47 16.03 10.44
C CYS A 343 29.42 16.60 11.50
N LYS A 344 29.24 16.20 12.76
CA LYS A 344 30.00 16.78 13.88
C LYS A 344 31.50 16.50 13.77
N LYS A 345 31.87 15.31 13.29
CA LYS A 345 33.26 14.83 13.26
C LYS A 345 34.11 15.43 12.12
N CYS A 346 33.52 15.70 10.95
CA CYS A 346 34.21 16.41 9.84
C CYS A 346 33.78 17.88 9.67
N LYS A 347 32.83 18.38 10.48
CA LYS A 347 32.22 19.72 10.39
C LYS A 347 31.60 20.07 9.03
N GLY A 348 31.40 19.09 8.15
CA GLY A 348 30.89 19.29 6.79
C GLY A 348 31.92 19.16 5.66
N THR A 349 33.20 18.85 5.93
CA THR A 349 34.18 18.60 4.84
C THR A 349 34.02 17.24 4.18
N GLY A 350 33.46 16.26 4.90
CA GLY A 350 33.28 14.88 4.44
C GLY A 350 34.47 13.96 4.75
N ASP A 351 35.67 14.51 4.94
CA ASP A 351 36.89 13.79 5.31
C ASP A 351 37.23 13.92 6.82
N VAL A 352 38.14 13.09 7.30
CA VAL A 352 38.92 13.33 8.53
C VAL A 352 40.35 12.88 8.27
N LYS A 353 41.29 13.83 8.19
CA LYS A 353 42.71 13.58 7.83
C LYS A 353 42.86 12.95 6.43
N GLY A 354 42.01 13.31 5.47
CA GLY A 354 42.05 12.78 4.10
C GLY A 354 41.36 11.43 3.89
N GLU A 355 40.96 10.72 4.95
CA GLU A 355 40.09 9.53 4.85
C GLU A 355 38.60 9.93 4.92
N PRO A 356 37.69 9.20 4.25
CA PRO A 356 36.25 9.48 4.32
C PRO A 356 35.74 9.37 5.77
N CYS A 357 35.09 10.42 6.26
CA CYS A 357 34.72 10.57 7.67
C CYS A 357 33.86 9.39 8.14
N PRO A 358 34.28 8.57 9.12
CA PRO A 358 33.60 7.32 9.47
C PRO A 358 32.22 7.50 10.13
N GLU A 359 31.82 8.73 10.46
CA GLU A 359 30.49 9.04 11.02
C GLU A 359 29.44 9.29 9.91
N CYS A 360 29.80 10.04 8.86
CA CYS A 360 28.92 10.33 7.71
C CYS A 360 29.29 9.61 6.41
N LYS A 361 30.35 8.79 6.42
CA LYS A 361 30.88 8.04 5.26
C LYS A 361 31.20 8.90 4.03
N GLY A 362 31.55 10.17 4.24
CA GLY A 362 31.80 11.13 3.16
C GLY A 362 30.60 12.01 2.79
N GLU A 363 29.38 11.73 3.26
CA GLU A 363 28.16 12.48 2.88
C GLU A 363 28.12 13.94 3.40
N THR A 364 29.12 14.40 4.16
CA THR A 364 29.24 15.71 4.85
C THR A 364 28.16 16.01 5.91
N LEU A 365 27.00 15.38 5.80
CA LEU A 365 25.79 15.62 6.60
C LEU A 365 25.45 14.41 7.48
N MET A 366 24.59 14.63 8.47
CA MET A 366 24.05 13.62 9.36
C MET A 366 22.55 13.82 9.56
N LEU A 367 21.82 12.74 9.85
CA LEU A 367 20.45 12.81 10.34
C LEU A 367 20.37 13.73 11.57
N CYS A 368 19.50 14.74 11.55
CA CYS A 368 19.28 15.59 12.71
C CYS A 368 18.70 14.74 13.87
N PRO A 369 19.38 14.61 15.03
CA PRO A 369 18.95 13.68 16.08
C PRO A 369 17.64 14.08 16.76
N SER A 370 17.23 15.35 16.63
CA SER A 370 15.97 15.86 17.18
C SER A 370 14.73 15.58 16.32
N CYS A 371 14.91 15.17 15.06
CA CYS A 371 13.81 14.75 14.18
C CYS A 371 14.11 13.48 13.37
N ARG A 372 15.22 12.79 13.66
CA ARG A 372 15.67 11.54 13.02
C ARG A 372 15.65 11.56 11.47
N GLY A 373 15.90 12.73 10.87
CA GLY A 373 15.86 12.95 9.41
C GLY A 373 14.59 13.61 8.86
N GLU A 374 13.51 13.73 9.63
CA GLU A 374 12.16 14.10 9.14
C GLU A 374 11.96 15.60 8.87
N GLY A 375 12.98 16.44 9.04
CA GLY A 375 12.91 17.91 8.95
C GLY A 375 11.98 18.60 9.95
N SER A 376 11.29 17.84 10.79
CA SER A 376 10.12 18.31 11.50
C SER A 376 9.97 17.60 12.83
N LEU A 377 9.46 18.28 13.85
CA LEU A 377 9.31 17.67 15.18
C LEU A 377 8.09 16.75 15.19
N SER A 378 8.33 15.47 14.94
CA SER A 378 7.38 14.40 15.22
C SER A 378 6.99 14.34 16.70
N ARG A 379 5.75 13.90 16.92
CA ARG A 379 5.25 13.29 18.15
C ARG A 379 4.45 12.06 17.73
#